data_AF-A0A6P8IJ73-F1
#
_entry.id   AF-A0A6P8IJ73-F1
#
_cell.length_a   1.000
_cell.length_b   1.000
_cell.length_c   1.000
_cell.angle_alpha   90.00
_cell.angle_beta   90.00
_cell.angle_gamma   90.00
#
_symmetry.space_group_name_H-M   'P 1'
#
loop_
_entity.id
_entity.type
_entity.pdbx_description
1 polymer ?
#
loop_
_entity_poly.entity_id
_entity_poly.type
_entity_poly.pdbx_seq_one_letter_code
_entity_poly.pdbx_strand_id
1 'polypeptide(L)'
;MEIREHKEPGSGPDNPITNCKSLKESDSQAKSGVYWMKFNETSSAPFQVFCDMTTDGGGWTLVYSYTFTKYDYFSHSDNAVTPIPTWPLDFSAYRFVPRSNTTPINESSHSAIDFALWKKIGSEFLIAPNIINWYACKEGTGSFVNWQPGTLTCREVKNLIPPRSPNCALRAPNSISLSACGVLMKSSSSSKMINLNGRVDGCYPVHDSCGTGTTTTDHLRNIPNPGGKLYIR
;
A
#
# COMPACT_ATOMS: atom_id res chain seq x y z
N MET A 1 -2.36 -46.40 13.87
CA MET A 1 -1.69 -45.11 14.12
C MET A 1 -1.97 -44.26 12.89
N GLU A 2 -3.03 -43.45 12.92
CA GLU A 2 -3.28 -42.51 11.83
C GLU A 2 -2.24 -41.40 11.93
N ILE A 3 -1.41 -41.28 10.90
CA ILE A 3 -0.55 -40.12 10.72
C ILE A 3 -1.52 -38.99 10.40
N ARG A 4 -1.86 -38.14 11.38
CA ARG A 4 -2.55 -36.89 11.09
C ARG A 4 -1.59 -36.08 10.21
N GLU A 5 -1.92 -35.92 8.93
CA GLU A 5 -1.26 -34.93 8.08
C GLU A 5 -1.39 -33.57 8.77
N HIS A 6 -0.29 -33.07 9.33
CA HIS A 6 -0.23 -31.70 9.80
C HIS A 6 -0.21 -30.80 8.57
N LYS A 7 -1.39 -30.40 8.08
CA LYS A 7 -1.50 -29.40 7.01
C LYS A 7 -0.95 -28.08 7.52
N GLU A 8 0.02 -27.53 6.79
CA GLU A 8 0.60 -26.21 7.10
C GLU A 8 -0.49 -25.12 7.04
N PRO A 9 -0.54 -24.18 8.00
CA PRO A 9 -1.50 -23.08 7.97
C PRO A 9 -1.44 -22.29 6.67
N GLY A 10 -2.60 -22.04 6.06
CA GLY A 10 -2.73 -21.33 4.79
C GLY A 10 -2.36 -22.13 3.55
N SER A 11 -2.07 -23.43 3.66
CA SER A 11 -1.75 -24.30 2.52
C SER A 11 -2.94 -24.58 1.59
N GLY A 12 -4.18 -24.39 2.06
CA GLY A 12 -5.39 -24.69 1.28
C GLY A 12 -6.64 -23.98 1.81
N PRO A 13 -7.73 -23.97 1.03
CA PRO A 13 -9.00 -23.35 1.43
C PRO A 13 -9.62 -23.97 2.68
N ASP A 14 -9.32 -25.24 2.98
CA ASP A 14 -9.80 -25.95 4.18
C ASP A 14 -8.94 -25.68 5.42
N ASN A 15 -7.78 -25.04 5.25
CA ASN A 15 -6.88 -24.66 6.34
C ASN A 15 -6.39 -23.21 6.20
N PRO A 16 -7.29 -22.22 6.11
CA PRO A 16 -6.89 -20.84 5.88
C PRO A 16 -6.36 -20.17 7.15
N ILE A 17 -5.48 -19.19 7.00
CA ILE A 17 -5.07 -18.29 8.09
C ILE A 17 -6.10 -17.16 8.27
N THR A 18 -6.14 -16.54 9.44
CA THR A 18 -7.01 -15.37 9.66
C THR A 18 -6.46 -14.11 8.99
N ASN A 19 -5.14 -13.89 9.13
CA ASN A 19 -4.37 -12.85 8.45
C ASN A 19 -2.87 -13.19 8.51
N CYS A 20 -2.05 -12.52 7.69
CA CYS A 20 -0.61 -12.77 7.63
C CYS A 20 0.10 -12.50 8.96
N LYS A 21 -0.40 -11.56 9.77
CA LYS A 21 0.20 -11.20 11.06
C LYS A 21 0.06 -12.29 12.10
N SER A 22 -1.14 -12.82 12.29
CA SER A 22 -1.39 -13.93 13.22
C SER A 22 -0.62 -15.17 12.80
N LEU A 23 -0.47 -15.44 11.49
CA LEU A 23 0.43 -16.49 11.02
C LEU A 23 1.87 -16.23 11.48
N LYS A 24 2.40 -15.03 11.23
CA LYS A 24 3.77 -14.66 11.61
C LYS A 24 4.02 -14.71 13.12
N GLU A 25 3.03 -14.34 13.93
CA GLU A 25 3.08 -14.41 15.39
C GLU A 25 3.08 -15.88 15.88
N SER A 26 2.32 -16.76 15.23
CA SER A 26 2.27 -18.19 15.56
C SER A 26 3.47 -19.00 15.05
N ASP A 27 4.06 -18.57 13.93
CA ASP A 27 5.22 -19.18 13.31
C ASP A 27 6.22 -18.12 12.86
N SER A 28 7.22 -17.88 13.71
CA SER A 28 8.31 -16.95 13.42
C SER A 28 9.13 -17.33 12.18
N GLN A 29 9.10 -18.60 11.75
CA GLN A 29 9.83 -19.10 10.59
C GLN A 29 9.04 -19.04 9.28
N ALA A 30 7.75 -18.68 9.35
CA ALA A 30 6.89 -18.50 8.18
C ALA A 30 7.59 -17.64 7.11
N LYS A 31 7.51 -18.09 5.85
CA LYS A 31 8.17 -17.47 4.70
C LYS A 31 7.21 -16.56 3.96
N SER A 32 7.76 -15.58 3.22
CA SER A 32 6.92 -14.78 2.33
C SER A 32 6.38 -15.67 1.21
N GLY A 33 5.13 -15.48 0.82
CA GLY A 33 4.48 -16.35 -0.16
C GLY A 33 2.97 -16.15 -0.24
N VAL A 34 2.33 -16.95 -1.08
CA VAL A 34 0.87 -16.95 -1.21
C VAL A 34 0.27 -17.90 -0.20
N TYR A 35 -0.69 -17.41 0.59
CA TYR A 35 -1.41 -18.16 1.61
C TYR A 35 -2.92 -18.06 1.37
N TRP A 36 -3.63 -19.12 1.71
CA TRP A 36 -5.09 -19.08 1.86
C TRP A 36 -5.44 -18.37 3.16
N MET A 37 -6.31 -17.35 3.07
CA MET A 37 -6.79 -16.54 4.17
C MET A 37 -8.32 -16.54 4.20
N LYS A 38 -8.89 -16.45 5.41
CA LYS A 38 -10.33 -16.31 5.62
C LYS A 38 -10.57 -15.44 6.85
N PHE A 39 -11.36 -14.38 6.68
CA PHE A 39 -11.84 -13.60 7.83
C PHE A 39 -12.71 -14.47 8.75
N ASN A 40 -12.65 -14.21 10.06
CA ASN A 40 -13.41 -14.93 11.08
C ASN A 40 -14.90 -14.56 11.09
N GLU A 41 -15.58 -14.80 9.97
CA GLU A 41 -16.99 -14.51 9.73
C GLU A 41 -17.62 -15.65 8.93
N THR A 42 -18.87 -16.00 9.22
CA THR A 42 -19.56 -17.14 8.59
C THR A 42 -19.70 -16.98 7.08
N SER A 43 -19.92 -15.76 6.58
CA SER A 43 -20.08 -15.45 5.16
C SER A 43 -18.75 -15.36 4.38
N SER A 44 -17.61 -15.40 5.06
CA SER A 44 -16.29 -15.26 4.45
C SER A 44 -15.87 -16.56 3.76
N ALA A 45 -15.67 -16.49 2.44
CA ALA A 45 -15.03 -17.57 1.68
C ALA A 45 -13.50 -17.46 1.79
N PRO A 46 -12.76 -18.58 1.88
CA PRO A 46 -11.30 -18.56 1.77
C PRO A 46 -10.85 -17.97 0.43
N PHE A 47 -9.80 -17.15 0.46
CA PHE A 47 -9.18 -16.57 -0.73
C PHE A 47 -7.67 -16.47 -0.56
N GLN A 48 -6.94 -16.35 -1.65
CA GLN A 48 -5.48 -16.25 -1.60
C GLN A 48 -5.00 -14.82 -1.39
N VAL A 49 -3.96 -14.65 -0.60
CA VAL A 49 -3.24 -13.38 -0.39
C VAL A 49 -1.73 -13.61 -0.45
N PHE A 50 -0.98 -12.61 -0.88
CA PHE A 50 0.46 -12.61 -0.67
C PHE A 50 0.81 -12.05 0.71
N CYS A 51 1.55 -12.82 1.51
CA CYS A 51 2.11 -12.39 2.77
C CYS A 51 3.60 -12.09 2.63
N ASP A 52 4.03 -10.89 3.06
CA ASP A 52 5.43 -10.61 3.34
C ASP A 52 5.72 -10.91 4.82
N MET A 53 6.50 -11.95 5.06
CA MET A 53 6.87 -12.44 6.39
C MET A 53 8.27 -11.98 6.83
N THR A 54 8.86 -11.03 6.11
CA THR A 54 10.26 -10.63 6.27
C THR A 54 10.44 -9.14 6.55
N THR A 55 9.80 -8.27 5.76
CA THR A 55 10.02 -6.82 5.87
C THR A 55 9.49 -6.29 7.20
N ASP A 56 10.31 -5.54 7.95
CA ASP A 56 9.89 -4.87 9.20
C ASP A 56 9.15 -5.81 10.18
N GLY A 57 9.70 -7.01 10.38
CA GLY A 57 9.13 -8.04 11.26
C GLY A 57 8.10 -8.96 10.59
N GLY A 58 7.68 -8.66 9.36
CA GLY A 58 6.76 -9.49 8.58
C GLY A 58 5.30 -9.41 9.03
N GLY A 59 4.49 -10.36 8.57
CA GLY A 59 3.06 -10.41 8.85
C GLY A 59 2.24 -9.44 8.00
N TRP A 60 2.82 -8.92 6.93
CA TRP A 60 2.21 -7.93 6.05
C TRP A 60 1.38 -8.62 4.96
N THR A 61 0.10 -8.25 4.84
CA THR A 61 -0.76 -8.71 3.74
C THR A 61 -0.69 -7.74 2.58
N LEU A 62 -0.30 -8.15 1.38
CA LEU A 62 -0.31 -7.29 0.20
C LEU A 62 -1.76 -6.98 -0.19
N VAL A 63 -2.13 -5.70 -0.14
CA VAL A 63 -3.50 -5.25 -0.44
C VAL A 63 -3.60 -4.46 -1.74
N TYR A 64 -2.48 -3.91 -2.22
CA TYR A 64 -2.44 -3.09 -3.42
C TYR A 64 -1.06 -3.09 -4.07
N SER A 65 -1.02 -3.25 -5.38
CA SER A 65 0.15 -3.04 -6.24
C SER A 65 -0.26 -2.10 -7.37
N TYR A 66 0.58 -1.13 -7.71
CA TYR A 66 0.32 -0.14 -8.75
C TYR A 66 1.57 0.24 -9.53
N THR A 67 1.35 0.75 -10.74
CA THR A 67 2.35 1.45 -11.55
C THR A 67 1.86 2.87 -11.86
N PHE A 68 2.60 3.60 -12.70
CA PHE A 68 2.27 4.96 -13.14
C PHE A 68 1.91 4.99 -14.62
N THR A 69 0.89 5.75 -15.00
CA THR A 69 0.54 5.93 -16.42
C THR A 69 1.60 6.75 -17.18
N LYS A 70 2.28 7.69 -16.50
CA LYS A 70 3.31 8.56 -17.09
C LYS A 70 4.45 8.83 -16.11
N TYR A 71 5.29 7.83 -15.88
CA TYR A 71 6.44 7.98 -14.98
C TYR A 71 7.47 9.03 -15.43
N ASP A 72 7.80 9.06 -16.73
CA ASP A 72 8.78 10.04 -17.27
C ASP A 72 8.26 11.49 -17.25
N TYR A 73 6.94 11.67 -17.14
CA TYR A 73 6.25 12.95 -17.08
C TYR A 73 5.42 13.05 -15.79
N PHE A 74 6.08 12.81 -14.65
CA PHE A 74 5.40 12.55 -13.39
C PHE A 74 4.44 13.65 -12.91
N SER A 75 4.77 14.90 -13.20
CA SER A 75 3.96 16.09 -12.84
C SER A 75 2.91 16.47 -13.90
N HIS A 76 2.75 15.67 -14.95
CA HIS A 76 1.73 15.90 -15.96
C HIS A 76 0.33 15.61 -15.40
N SER A 77 -0.66 16.44 -15.75
CA SER A 77 -2.01 16.45 -15.17
C SER A 77 -2.90 15.23 -15.48
N ASP A 78 -2.40 14.31 -16.30
CA ASP A 78 -3.03 13.02 -16.62
C ASP A 78 -2.15 11.82 -16.21
N ASN A 79 -1.04 12.06 -15.50
CA ASN A 79 -0.34 11.00 -14.80
C ASN A 79 -1.22 10.50 -13.64
N ALA A 80 -1.22 9.20 -13.39
CA ALA A 80 -1.99 8.56 -12.35
C ALA A 80 -1.28 7.29 -11.88
N VAL A 81 -1.51 6.91 -10.62
CA VAL A 81 -1.27 5.53 -10.18
C VAL A 81 -2.35 4.65 -10.79
N THR A 82 -2.00 3.45 -11.29
CA THR A 82 -2.95 2.56 -11.96
C THR A 82 -2.67 1.08 -11.68
N PRO A 83 -3.72 0.24 -11.51
CA PRO A 83 -5.12 0.63 -11.31
C PRO A 83 -5.31 1.32 -9.96
N ILE A 84 -6.50 1.80 -9.63
CA ILE A 84 -6.84 2.27 -8.27
C ILE A 84 -7.73 1.28 -7.51
N PRO A 85 -7.71 1.24 -6.17
CA PRO A 85 -8.66 0.46 -5.38
C PRO A 85 -10.11 0.95 -5.52
N THR A 86 -11.05 0.16 -5.03
CA THR A 86 -12.49 0.50 -4.91
C THR A 86 -12.81 1.51 -3.80
N TRP A 87 -11.82 2.32 -3.38
CA TRP A 87 -11.99 3.30 -2.31
C TRP A 87 -12.98 4.43 -2.68
N PRO A 88 -13.56 5.15 -1.70
CA PRO A 88 -14.73 6.00 -1.92
C PRO A 88 -14.36 7.38 -2.50
N LEU A 89 -14.06 7.41 -3.81
CA LEU A 89 -13.99 8.63 -4.61
C LEU A 89 -15.29 8.87 -5.40
N ASP A 90 -15.56 10.11 -5.76
CA ASP A 90 -16.66 10.45 -6.67
C ASP A 90 -16.22 10.22 -8.13
N PHE A 91 -16.56 9.05 -8.66
CA PHE A 91 -16.26 8.63 -10.03
C PHE A 91 -17.20 9.24 -11.07
N SER A 92 -18.27 9.93 -10.66
CA SER A 92 -19.22 10.57 -11.59
C SER A 92 -18.76 11.95 -12.03
N ALA A 93 -18.00 12.64 -11.18
CA ALA A 93 -17.56 14.01 -11.41
C ALA A 93 -16.27 14.13 -12.25
N TYR A 94 -15.46 13.07 -12.34
CA TYR A 94 -14.11 13.14 -12.93
C TYR A 94 -13.71 11.88 -13.69
N ARG A 95 -12.64 11.99 -14.49
CA ARG A 95 -12.09 10.85 -15.25
C ARG A 95 -10.95 10.16 -14.49
N PHE A 96 -11.08 8.86 -14.31
CA PHE A 96 -10.13 8.02 -13.57
C PHE A 96 -9.57 6.88 -14.41
N VAL A 97 -8.43 6.35 -13.99
CA VAL A 97 -7.95 5.03 -14.43
C VAL A 97 -8.89 3.91 -13.94
N PRO A 98 -8.78 2.68 -14.50
CA PRO A 98 -9.59 1.55 -14.05
C PRO A 98 -9.46 1.23 -12.56
N ARG A 99 -10.57 0.77 -11.96
CA ARG A 99 -10.61 0.27 -10.58
C ARG A 99 -10.30 -1.21 -10.52
N SER A 100 -9.68 -1.66 -9.44
CA SER A 100 -9.45 -3.07 -9.14
C SER A 100 -10.07 -3.47 -7.81
N ASN A 101 -10.67 -4.66 -7.80
CA ASN A 101 -11.04 -5.43 -6.61
C ASN A 101 -10.43 -6.86 -6.63
N THR A 102 -9.48 -7.13 -7.54
CA THR A 102 -8.76 -8.39 -7.64
C THR A 102 -7.57 -8.45 -6.69
N THR A 103 -7.57 -9.44 -5.80
CA THR A 103 -6.49 -9.64 -4.83
C THR A 103 -5.12 -9.82 -5.51
N PRO A 104 -4.11 -8.98 -5.19
CA PRO A 104 -2.76 -9.15 -5.70
C PRO A 104 -2.08 -10.35 -5.01
N ILE A 105 -1.67 -11.34 -5.81
CA ILE A 105 -0.96 -12.54 -5.33
C ILE A 105 0.58 -12.42 -5.46
N ASN A 106 1.05 -11.30 -5.99
CA ASN A 106 2.46 -10.91 -6.04
C ASN A 106 2.61 -9.40 -6.24
N GLU A 107 3.81 -8.87 -5.99
CA GLU A 107 4.09 -7.43 -6.03
C GLU A 107 3.94 -6.77 -7.41
N SER A 108 3.93 -7.55 -8.49
CA SER A 108 3.78 -7.08 -9.88
C SER A 108 2.36 -7.26 -10.43
N SER A 109 1.39 -7.65 -9.58
CA SER A 109 0.02 -7.94 -10.03
C SER A 109 -0.70 -6.71 -10.59
N HIS A 110 -0.30 -5.50 -10.18
CA HIS A 110 -0.99 -4.24 -10.49
C HIS A 110 -2.50 -4.36 -10.27
N SER A 111 -2.89 -4.72 -9.04
CA SER A 111 -4.27 -4.92 -8.63
C SER A 111 -4.42 -4.61 -7.13
N ALA A 112 -5.66 -4.57 -6.66
CA ALA A 112 -6.02 -4.24 -5.28
C ALA A 112 -7.12 -5.16 -4.76
N ILE A 113 -6.99 -5.61 -3.50
CA ILE A 113 -8.11 -6.19 -2.75
C ILE A 113 -9.21 -5.14 -2.67
N ASP A 114 -10.47 -5.57 -2.72
CA ASP A 114 -11.62 -4.70 -2.44
C ASP A 114 -11.38 -3.89 -1.15
N PHE A 115 -11.41 -2.57 -1.29
CA PHE A 115 -11.10 -1.63 -0.21
C PHE A 115 -11.95 -1.86 1.04
N ALA A 116 -13.20 -2.30 0.88
CA ALA A 116 -14.10 -2.62 1.98
C ALA A 116 -13.55 -3.70 2.95
N LEU A 117 -12.62 -4.54 2.48
CA LEU A 117 -11.99 -5.59 3.25
C LEU A 117 -10.74 -5.13 4.01
N TRP A 118 -10.15 -3.97 3.67
CA TRP A 118 -8.86 -3.54 4.22
C TRP A 118 -8.90 -3.39 5.74
N LYS A 119 -9.96 -2.79 6.28
CA LYS A 119 -10.15 -2.64 7.73
C LYS A 119 -10.28 -3.96 8.50
N LYS A 120 -10.61 -5.06 7.79
CA LYS A 120 -10.68 -6.41 8.38
C LYS A 120 -9.30 -7.07 8.46
N ILE A 121 -8.33 -6.58 7.68
CA ILE A 121 -6.96 -7.10 7.66
C ILE A 121 -6.17 -6.49 8.83
N GLY A 122 -6.29 -5.19 9.04
CA GLY A 122 -5.56 -4.49 10.10
C GLY A 122 -5.61 -2.96 9.98
N SER A 123 -4.77 -2.28 10.75
CA SER A 123 -4.69 -0.82 10.84
C SER A 123 -3.26 -0.28 10.92
N GLU A 124 -2.25 -1.14 10.81
CA GLU A 124 -0.89 -0.74 10.48
C GLU A 124 -0.67 -1.00 8.99
N PHE A 125 -0.09 -0.04 8.26
CA PHE A 125 0.16 -0.20 6.84
C PHE A 125 1.60 0.12 6.46
N LEU A 126 2.12 -0.57 5.44
CA LEU A 126 3.41 -0.33 4.83
C LEU A 126 3.20 0.17 3.40
N ILE A 127 3.75 1.33 3.09
CA ILE A 127 3.84 1.83 1.71
C ILE A 127 5.27 1.66 1.20
N ALA A 128 5.40 0.87 0.14
CA ALA A 128 6.68 0.40 -0.39
C ALA A 128 6.82 0.65 -1.91
N PRO A 129 6.86 1.92 -2.36
CA PRO A 129 7.19 2.26 -3.74
C PRO A 129 8.66 1.95 -4.05
N ASN A 130 8.97 1.62 -5.30
CA ASN A 130 10.37 1.37 -5.71
C ASN A 130 11.11 2.63 -6.17
N ILE A 131 10.50 3.80 -6.00
CA ILE A 131 11.04 5.10 -6.45
C ILE A 131 11.33 6.07 -5.31
N ILE A 132 10.85 5.80 -4.08
CA ILE A 132 11.09 6.60 -2.87
C ILE A 132 11.24 5.68 -1.64
N ASN A 133 11.58 6.26 -0.48
CA ASN A 133 11.71 5.49 0.76
C ASN A 133 10.39 4.82 1.18
N TRP A 134 10.52 3.74 1.95
CA TRP A 134 9.38 2.97 2.44
C TRP A 134 9.00 3.44 3.83
N TYR A 135 7.69 3.49 4.10
CA TYR A 135 7.17 3.93 5.39
C TYR A 135 6.17 2.94 5.94
N ALA A 136 6.36 2.52 7.19
CA ALA A 136 5.34 1.80 7.97
C ALA A 136 4.65 2.77 8.90
N CYS A 137 3.33 2.79 8.88
CA CYS A 137 2.48 3.76 9.55
C CYS A 137 1.45 3.06 10.44
N LYS A 138 1.36 3.53 11.68
CA LYS A 138 0.25 3.23 12.58
C LYS A 138 -0.76 4.36 12.52
N GLU A 139 -2.02 4.00 12.43
CA GLU A 139 -3.14 4.95 12.46
C GLU A 139 -3.22 5.67 13.82
N GLY A 140 -3.61 6.95 13.78
CA GLY A 140 -3.79 7.83 14.93
C GLY A 140 -5.23 8.33 14.95
N THR A 141 -5.43 9.64 14.82
CA THR A 141 -6.79 10.18 14.57
C THR A 141 -7.23 10.01 13.11
N GLY A 142 -6.28 9.79 12.20
CA GLY A 142 -6.53 9.43 10.81
C GLY A 142 -6.52 7.92 10.63
N SER A 143 -7.31 7.44 9.68
CA SER A 143 -7.40 6.02 9.33
C SER A 143 -7.41 5.87 7.82
N PHE A 144 -6.41 5.18 7.28
CA PHE A 144 -6.35 4.91 5.86
C PHE A 144 -7.41 3.87 5.48
N VAL A 145 -7.52 2.80 6.27
CA VAL A 145 -8.45 1.69 5.98
C VAL A 145 -9.92 2.08 6.16
N ASN A 146 -10.20 3.15 6.90
CA ASN A 146 -11.55 3.72 7.04
C ASN A 146 -11.75 5.02 6.23
N TRP A 147 -10.80 5.39 5.37
CA TRP A 147 -10.90 6.61 4.55
C TRP A 147 -11.18 7.87 5.38
N GLN A 148 -10.39 8.08 6.42
CA GLN A 148 -10.55 9.16 7.38
C GLN A 148 -9.26 10.00 7.47
N PRO A 149 -9.34 11.33 7.28
CA PRO A 149 -8.18 12.20 7.43
C PRO A 149 -7.81 12.35 8.91
N GLY A 150 -6.55 12.66 9.18
CA GLY A 150 -6.06 12.85 10.55
C GLY A 150 -4.60 12.46 10.69
N THR A 151 -4.17 12.23 11.93
CA THR A 151 -2.77 11.95 12.25
C THR A 151 -2.41 10.47 12.05
N LEU A 152 -1.13 10.24 11.75
CA LEU A 152 -0.46 8.95 11.71
C LEU A 152 0.83 9.03 12.52
N THR A 153 1.30 7.87 12.98
CA THR A 153 2.69 7.71 13.42
C THR A 153 3.42 6.80 12.44
N CYS A 154 4.34 7.35 11.64
CA CYS A 154 5.09 6.57 10.68
C CYS A 154 6.59 6.50 11.00
N ARG A 155 7.21 5.39 10.59
CA ARG A 155 8.66 5.16 10.61
C ARG A 155 9.16 4.83 9.21
N GLU A 156 10.39 5.20 8.91
CA GLU A 156 11.08 4.74 7.70
C GLU A 156 11.49 3.26 7.87
N VAL A 157 11.21 2.45 6.85
CA VAL A 157 11.53 1.01 6.83
C VAL A 157 12.71 0.71 5.90
N LYS A 158 12.80 1.44 4.78
CA LYS A 158 13.87 1.26 3.81
C LYS A 158 14.20 2.58 3.15
N ASN A 159 15.49 2.89 3.12
CA ASN A 159 16.02 4.03 2.42
C ASN A 159 16.40 3.63 0.98
N LEU A 160 15.71 4.22 -0.01
CA LEU A 160 16.00 4.03 -1.44
C LEU A 160 16.67 5.25 -2.07
N ILE A 161 16.44 6.44 -1.51
CA ILE A 161 17.00 7.69 -1.99
C ILE A 161 18.12 8.12 -1.06
N PRO A 162 19.40 7.91 -1.43
CA PRO A 162 20.49 8.60 -0.72
C PRO A 162 20.28 10.11 -0.89
N PRO A 163 20.68 10.93 0.10
CA PRO A 163 20.51 12.39 0.07
C PRO A 163 21.32 13.00 -1.09
N ARG A 164 20.76 12.97 -2.31
CA ARG A 164 21.29 13.63 -3.50
C ARG A 164 20.82 15.07 -3.59
N SER A 165 19.76 15.41 -2.86
CA SER A 165 19.33 16.79 -2.65
C SER A 165 19.98 17.28 -1.35
N PRO A 166 20.89 18.28 -1.40
CA PRO A 166 21.62 18.80 -0.23
C PRO A 166 20.71 19.28 0.90
N ASN A 167 19.43 19.56 0.60
CA ASN A 167 18.43 20.07 1.53
C ASN A 167 17.34 19.05 1.88
N CYS A 168 17.51 17.78 1.52
CA CYS A 168 16.54 16.75 1.85
C CYS A 168 16.60 16.40 3.35
N ALA A 169 15.71 17.00 4.13
CA ALA A 169 15.43 16.54 5.47
C ALA A 169 14.45 15.37 5.39
N LEU A 170 14.97 14.14 5.33
CA LEU A 170 14.15 12.93 5.33
C LEU A 170 13.20 12.94 6.53
N ARG A 171 11.89 12.86 6.24
CA ARG A 171 10.83 12.78 7.24
C ARG A 171 9.93 11.62 6.89
N ALA A 172 9.31 11.02 7.89
CA ALA A 172 8.18 10.14 7.68
C ALA A 172 6.90 10.98 7.60
N PRO A 173 5.88 10.56 6.82
CA PRO A 173 4.57 11.19 6.89
C PRO A 173 3.99 11.06 8.31
N ASN A 174 3.15 12.00 8.70
CA ASN A 174 2.50 12.03 10.01
C ASN A 174 1.00 12.33 9.93
N SER A 175 0.45 12.42 8.71
CA SER A 175 -0.96 12.66 8.50
C SER A 175 -1.44 12.14 7.15
N ILE A 176 -2.74 11.83 7.10
CA ILE A 176 -3.49 11.57 5.87
C ILE A 176 -4.46 12.72 5.63
N SER A 177 -4.51 13.17 4.38
CA SER A 177 -5.53 14.06 3.85
C SER A 177 -6.21 13.39 2.66
N LEU A 178 -7.49 13.68 2.46
CA LEU A 178 -8.29 13.13 1.38
C LEU A 178 -8.72 14.25 0.45
N SER A 179 -8.78 13.96 -0.84
CA SER A 179 -9.21 14.90 -1.87
C SER A 179 -9.92 14.16 -3.00
N ALA A 180 -10.53 14.90 -3.92
CA ALA A 180 -11.07 14.34 -5.15
C ALA A 180 -10.02 13.60 -6.01
N CYS A 181 -8.73 13.87 -5.82
CA CYS A 181 -7.64 13.19 -6.54
C CYS A 181 -7.32 11.80 -5.96
N GLY A 182 -7.54 11.59 -4.66
CA GLY A 182 -7.08 10.41 -3.93
C GLY A 182 -6.54 10.74 -2.54
N VAL A 183 -5.69 9.82 -2.04
CA VAL A 183 -5.11 9.88 -0.70
C VAL A 183 -3.74 10.56 -0.73
N LEU A 184 -3.59 11.57 0.12
CA LEU A 184 -2.36 12.34 0.30
C LEU A 184 -1.77 12.10 1.69
N MET A 185 -0.52 11.67 1.75
CA MET A 185 0.29 11.56 2.95
C MET A 185 1.27 12.73 3.05
N LYS A 186 1.35 13.33 4.24
CA LYS A 186 2.07 14.59 4.48
C LYS A 186 2.88 14.51 5.77
N SER A 187 3.96 15.28 5.87
CA SER A 187 4.72 15.50 7.11
C SER A 187 4.51 16.89 7.73
N SER A 188 3.89 17.81 6.98
CA SER A 188 3.49 19.15 7.41
C SER A 188 2.33 19.65 6.54
N SER A 189 1.79 20.84 6.82
CA SER A 189 0.72 21.44 6.00
C SER A 189 1.15 21.72 4.55
N SER A 190 2.42 22.05 4.31
CA SER A 190 2.98 22.35 2.98
C SER A 190 3.62 21.13 2.30
N SER A 191 4.00 20.10 3.06
CA SER A 191 4.64 18.90 2.54
C SER A 191 3.64 17.96 1.85
N LYS A 192 3.96 17.53 0.63
CA LYS A 192 3.27 16.46 -0.08
C LYS A 192 4.29 15.35 -0.32
N MET A 193 4.13 14.22 0.37
CA MET A 193 5.10 13.13 0.29
C MET A 193 4.62 12.03 -0.63
N ILE A 194 3.39 11.56 -0.43
CA ILE A 194 2.78 10.51 -1.25
C ILE A 194 1.37 10.93 -1.62
N ASN A 195 1.06 10.99 -2.91
CA ASN A 195 -0.31 11.17 -3.41
C ASN A 195 -0.64 10.00 -4.33
N LEU A 196 -1.54 9.12 -3.90
CA LEU A 196 -2.03 8.00 -4.71
C LEU A 196 -3.18 8.49 -5.60
N ASN A 197 -2.83 9.32 -6.59
CA ASN A 197 -3.79 9.93 -7.50
C ASN A 197 -4.24 8.99 -8.62
N GLY A 198 -5.53 8.74 -8.76
CA GLY A 198 -6.10 7.96 -9.87
C GLY A 198 -6.68 8.78 -11.01
N ARG A 199 -6.77 10.10 -10.84
CA ARG A 199 -7.47 11.00 -11.76
C ARG A 199 -6.56 11.38 -12.95
N VAL A 200 -7.11 11.43 -14.15
CA VAL A 200 -6.35 11.63 -15.41
C VAL A 200 -6.72 12.93 -16.17
N ASP A 201 -7.27 13.91 -15.46
CA ASP A 201 -7.83 15.15 -16.03
C ASP A 201 -7.73 16.34 -15.05
N GLY A 202 -6.69 16.41 -14.21
CA GLY A 202 -6.50 17.58 -13.34
C GLY A 202 -5.65 17.41 -12.09
N CYS A 203 -5.16 16.21 -11.79
CA CYS A 203 -4.27 15.93 -10.66
C CYS A 203 -3.06 15.11 -11.11
N TYR A 204 -2.07 14.93 -10.25
CA TYR A 204 -0.94 14.03 -10.51
C TYR A 204 -0.47 13.33 -9.23
N PRO A 205 0.10 12.10 -9.33
CA PRO A 205 0.75 11.41 -8.23
C PRO A 205 1.90 12.23 -7.66
N VAL A 206 2.20 12.00 -6.39
CA VAL A 206 3.37 12.58 -5.72
C VAL A 206 4.08 11.43 -5.04
N HIS A 207 5.39 11.34 -5.26
CA HIS A 207 6.29 10.44 -4.57
C HIS A 207 7.57 11.21 -4.32
N ASP A 208 7.68 11.79 -3.13
CA ASP A 208 8.77 12.67 -2.71
C ASP A 208 9.09 12.40 -1.22
N SER A 209 10.20 11.70 -0.97
CA SER A 209 10.67 11.41 0.40
C SER A 209 11.15 12.64 1.18
N CYS A 210 11.48 13.72 0.48
CA CYS A 210 11.95 14.97 1.06
C CYS A 210 10.78 15.91 1.40
N GLY A 211 9.59 15.66 0.83
CA GLY A 211 8.36 16.42 1.10
C GLY A 211 8.48 17.90 0.73
N THR A 212 9.29 18.21 -0.28
CA THR A 212 9.62 19.59 -0.69
C THR A 212 8.45 20.27 -1.41
N GLY A 213 7.50 19.47 -1.94
CA GLY A 213 6.30 19.99 -2.58
C GLY A 213 6.55 20.73 -3.89
N THR A 214 7.76 20.64 -4.45
CA THR A 214 8.12 21.25 -5.74
C THR A 214 7.81 20.30 -6.90
N THR A 215 7.68 20.89 -8.09
CA THR A 215 7.44 20.19 -9.37
C THR A 215 8.62 19.33 -9.83
N THR A 216 9.75 19.38 -9.12
CA THR A 216 10.91 18.52 -9.30
C THR A 216 10.77 17.32 -8.37
N THR A 217 10.33 16.21 -8.93
CA THR A 217 10.09 15.00 -8.16
C THR A 217 11.42 14.40 -7.67
N ASP A 218 11.67 14.50 -6.36
CA ASP A 218 12.79 13.84 -5.65
C ASP A 218 12.54 12.32 -5.53
N HIS A 219 12.22 11.66 -6.65
CA HIS A 219 12.17 10.22 -6.77
C HIS A 219 13.33 9.69 -7.61
N LEU A 220 13.66 8.42 -7.43
CA LEU A 220 14.56 7.71 -8.33
C LEU A 220 13.95 7.71 -9.74
N ARG A 221 14.78 7.95 -10.76
CA ARG A 221 14.44 7.89 -12.19
C ARG A 221 15.04 6.65 -12.84
N ASN A 222 14.56 6.29 -14.04
CA ASN A 222 15.03 5.14 -14.82
C ASN A 222 14.93 3.81 -14.07
N ILE A 223 13.92 3.68 -13.20
CA ILE A 223 13.63 2.44 -12.48
C ILE A 223 12.81 1.51 -13.38
N PRO A 224 13.24 0.26 -13.59
CA PRO A 224 12.42 -0.72 -14.30
C PRO A 224 11.10 -0.96 -13.55
N ASN A 225 9.98 -0.92 -14.28
CA ASN A 225 8.62 -1.11 -13.73
C ASN A 225 8.35 -0.19 -12.51
N PRO A 226 8.34 1.14 -12.70
CA PRO A 226 8.16 2.09 -11.62
C PRO A 226 6.75 1.94 -11.04
N GLY A 227 6.65 1.94 -9.71
CA GLY A 227 5.39 1.68 -9.05
C GLY A 227 5.51 1.58 -7.54
N GLY A 228 4.52 0.94 -6.93
CA GLY A 228 4.57 0.66 -5.51
C GLY A 228 3.59 -0.37 -5.03
N LYS A 229 3.82 -0.76 -3.77
CA LYS A 229 3.03 -1.76 -3.07
C LYS A 229 2.52 -1.18 -1.77
N LEU A 230 1.36 -1.66 -1.36
CA LEU A 230 0.78 -1.38 -0.07
C LEU A 230 0.43 -2.67 0.64
N TYR A 231 0.81 -2.75 1.90
CA TYR A 231 0.52 -3.87 2.76
C TYR A 231 -0.18 -3.42 4.03
N ILE A 232 -0.97 -4.30 4.64
CA ILE A 232 -1.70 -4.06 5.89
C ILE A 232 -1.49 -5.22 6.86
N ARG A 233 -1.42 -4.90 8.17
CA ARG A 233 -1.39 -5.85 9.29
C ARG A 233 -1.97 -5.26 10.59
#